data_AF-A0A817VY57-F1
#
_entry.id   AF-A0A817VY57-F1
#
_cell.length_a   1.000
_cell.length_b   1.000
_cell.length_c   1.000
_cell.angle_alpha   90.00
_cell.angle_beta   90.00
_cell.angle_gamma   90.00
#
_symmetry.space_group_name_H-M   'P 1'
#
loop_
_entity.id
_entity.type
_entity.pdbx_description
1 polymer ?
#
loop_
_entity_poly.entity_id
_entity_poly.type
_entity_poly.pdbx_seq_one_letter_code
_entity_poly.pdbx_strand_id
1 'polypeptide(L)'
;MRTADIFLAFLSHFLASVVIATSDSLSSSQCSSLGYASNNLMCSSCNDLQQFKLGDLESSCRQCCVHDENDQNEPEGKAKYHRAVLQVCS
;
A
#
# COMPACT_ATOMS: atom_id res chain seq x y z
N MET A 1 5.10 39.63 21.33
CA MET A 1 5.18 39.25 19.91
C MET A 1 6.11 38.06 19.73
N ARG A 2 7.41 38.18 20.01
CA ARG A 2 8.43 37.15 19.79
C ARG A 2 8.23 35.78 20.48
N THR A 3 7.48 35.71 21.58
CA THR A 3 7.15 34.45 22.27
C THR A 3 6.05 33.64 21.58
N ALA A 4 5.10 34.31 20.90
CA ALA A 4 4.05 33.64 20.15
C ALA A 4 4.61 32.99 18.88
N ASP A 5 5.56 33.66 18.20
CA ASP A 5 6.25 33.12 17.02
C ASP A 5 7.02 31.83 17.35
N ILE A 6 7.69 31.79 18.50
CA ILE A 6 8.40 30.59 18.98
C ILE A 6 7.39 29.46 19.25
N PHE A 7 6.27 29.76 19.88
CA PHE A 7 5.24 28.77 20.18
C PHE A 7 4.60 28.21 18.91
N LEU A 8 4.35 29.06 17.91
CA LEU A 8 3.84 28.67 16.59
C LEU A 8 4.84 27.78 15.84
N ALA A 9 6.14 28.08 15.92
CA ALA A 9 7.18 27.25 15.30
C ALA A 9 7.27 25.85 15.94
N PHE A 10 7.17 25.77 17.27
CA PHE A 10 7.11 24.49 17.97
C PHE A 10 5.86 23.70 17.61
N LEU A 11 4.68 24.35 17.56
CA LEU A 11 3.43 23.72 17.16
C LEU A 11 3.52 23.19 15.71
N SER A 12 4.08 23.96 14.77
CA SER A 12 4.22 23.51 13.38
C SER A 12 5.15 22.31 13.25
N HIS A 13 6.25 22.30 14.01
CA HIS A 13 7.20 21.19 13.99
C HIS A 13 6.58 19.92 14.59
N PHE A 14 5.84 20.08 15.69
CA PHE A 14 5.11 19.00 16.33
C PHE A 14 4.03 18.40 15.40
N LEU A 15 3.22 19.25 14.76
CA LEU A 15 2.20 18.80 13.81
C LEU A 15 2.81 18.07 12.60
N ALA A 16 3.90 18.59 12.04
CA ALA A 16 4.60 17.93 10.93
C ALA A 16 5.13 16.54 11.33
N SER A 17 5.67 16.40 12.55
CA SER A 17 6.17 15.11 13.05
C SER A 17 5.05 14.07 13.24
N VAL A 18 3.87 14.50 13.71
CA VAL A 18 2.69 13.64 13.86
C VAL A 18 2.19 13.13 12.50
N VAL A 19 2.16 14.00 11.48
CA VAL A 19 1.72 13.62 10.12
C VAL A 19 2.61 12.53 9.51
N ILE A 20 3.93 12.64 9.70
CA ILE A 20 4.90 11.64 9.20
C ILE A 20 4.77 10.31 9.95
N ALA A 21 4.45 10.32 11.24
CA ALA A 21 4.22 9.10 12.01
C ALA A 21 2.90 8.39 11.64
N THR A 22 1.92 9.12 11.10
CA THR A 22 0.65 8.55 10.63
C THR A 22 0.65 8.11 9.17
N SER A 23 1.80 8.07 8.50
CA SER A 23 1.94 7.37 7.21
C SER A 23 1.96 5.84 7.38
N ASP A 24 1.46 5.34 8.50
CA ASP A 24 1.03 3.96 8.65
C ASP A 24 -0.18 3.74 7.74
N SER A 25 -0.10 2.65 6.97
CA SER A 25 -1.13 2.09 6.07
C SER A 25 -2.53 2.67 6.25
N LEU A 26 -3.12 3.20 5.17
CA LEU A 26 -4.56 3.46 5.14
C LEU A 26 -5.27 2.19 5.64
N SER A 27 -6.17 2.33 6.60
CA SER A 27 -6.98 1.20 7.07
C SER A 27 -7.63 0.51 5.86
N SER A 28 -7.79 -0.81 5.90
CA SER A 28 -8.45 -1.58 4.82
C SER A 28 -9.80 -0.98 4.37
N SER A 29 -10.50 -0.33 5.30
CA SER A 29 -11.74 0.42 5.05
C SER A 29 -11.56 1.67 4.15
N GLN A 30 -10.44 2.38 4.29
CA GLN A 30 -10.13 3.58 3.50
C GLN A 30 -9.63 3.20 2.11
N CYS A 31 -8.83 2.14 2.00
CA CYS A 31 -8.43 1.58 0.71
C CYS A 31 -9.64 1.09 -0.10
N SER A 32 -10.60 0.45 0.56
CA SER A 32 -11.86 0.04 -0.07
C SER A 32 -12.68 1.23 -0.57
N SER A 33 -12.68 2.35 0.17
CA SER A 33 -13.36 3.59 -0.23
C SER A 33 -12.73 4.25 -1.45
N LEU A 34 -11.42 4.05 -1.65
CA LEU A 34 -10.67 4.47 -2.83
C LEU A 34 -10.82 3.49 -4.01
N GLY A 35 -11.51 2.37 -3.82
CA GLY A 35 -11.70 1.32 -4.83
C GLY A 35 -10.57 0.29 -4.89
N TYR A 36 -9.61 0.32 -3.96
CA TYR A 36 -8.55 -0.67 -3.87
C TYR A 36 -8.98 -1.89 -3.05
N ALA A 37 -8.76 -3.08 -3.59
CA ALA A 37 -8.92 -4.33 -2.85
C ALA A 37 -7.73 -4.54 -1.89
N SER A 38 -7.77 -3.91 -0.72
CA SER A 38 -6.68 -3.90 0.29
C SER A 38 -6.13 -5.28 0.66
N ASN A 39 -6.92 -6.35 0.52
CA ASN A 39 -6.54 -7.70 0.97
C ASN A 39 -5.83 -8.53 -0.12
N ASN A 40 -5.73 -8.03 -1.36
CA ASN A 40 -5.12 -8.75 -2.49
C ASN A 40 -4.28 -7.85 -3.41
N LEU A 41 -4.13 -6.57 -3.09
CA LEU A 41 -3.39 -5.64 -3.93
C LEU A 41 -1.90 -5.72 -3.62
N MET A 42 -1.14 -6.29 -4.55
CA MET A 42 0.32 -6.40 -4.48
C MET A 42 0.98 -5.09 -4.91
N CYS A 43 2.06 -4.68 -4.26
CA CYS A 43 2.74 -3.42 -4.60
C CYS A 43 3.36 -3.42 -6.01
N SER A 44 3.67 -4.59 -6.59
CA SER A 44 4.04 -4.73 -8.01
C SER A 44 2.96 -4.21 -8.97
N SER A 45 1.68 -4.46 -8.67
CA SER A 45 0.56 -3.98 -9.48
C SER A 45 0.45 -2.45 -9.48
N CYS A 46 0.94 -1.76 -8.44
CA CYS A 46 1.00 -0.30 -8.42
C CYS A 46 1.95 0.28 -9.47
N ASN A 47 2.99 -0.46 -9.87
CA ASN A 47 3.94 -0.03 -10.90
C ASN A 47 3.33 -0.09 -12.31
N ASP A 48 2.41 -1.03 -12.53
CA ASP A 48 1.73 -1.21 -13.82
C ASP A 48 0.75 -0.06 -14.11
N LEU A 49 0.24 0.64 -13.08
CA LEU A 49 -0.66 1.80 -13.24
C LEU A 49 -0.04 2.91 -14.10
N GLN A 50 1.29 3.08 -14.07
CA GLN A 50 1.97 4.04 -14.93
C GLN A 50 1.78 3.71 -16.42
N GLN A 51 1.78 2.43 -16.78
CA GLN A 51 1.60 2.00 -18.17
C GLN A 51 0.22 2.34 -18.72
N PHE A 52 -0.79 2.40 -17.85
CA PHE A 52 -2.16 2.78 -18.19
C PHE A 52 -2.44 4.28 -18.10
N LYS A 53 -1.40 5.11 -17.86
CA LYS A 53 -1.53 6.56 -17.58
C LYS A 53 -2.33 6.87 -16.31
N LEU A 54 -2.33 5.95 -15.33
CA LEU A 54 -2.91 6.14 -13.99
C LEU A 54 -1.84 6.46 -12.93
N GLY A 55 -0.73 7.10 -13.32
CA GLY A 55 0.39 7.41 -12.43
C GLY A 55 0.00 8.23 -11.20
N ASP A 56 -1.02 9.08 -11.30
CA ASP A 56 -1.52 9.88 -10.18
C ASP A 56 -2.05 8.99 -9.03
N LEU A 57 -2.57 7.80 -9.35
CA LEU A 57 -3.07 6.83 -8.38
C LEU A 57 -1.96 5.95 -7.78
N GLU A 58 -0.74 5.97 -8.30
CA GLU A 58 0.35 5.12 -7.81
C GLU A 58 0.67 5.42 -6.33
N SER A 59 0.70 6.70 -5.97
CA SER A 59 0.94 7.15 -4.59
C SER A 59 -0.08 6.58 -3.61
N SER A 60 -1.37 6.66 -3.97
CA SER A 60 -2.47 6.12 -3.17
C SER A 60 -2.51 4.59 -3.18
N CYS A 61 -2.09 3.97 -4.28
CA CYS A 61 -1.96 2.51 -4.40
C CYS A 61 -0.88 1.97 -3.46
N ARG A 62 0.28 2.65 -3.39
CA ARG A 62 1.41 2.28 -2.52
C ARG A 62 1.08 2.35 -1.03
N GLN A 63 0.12 3.19 -0.65
CA GLN A 63 -0.36 3.31 0.73
C GLN A 63 -1.35 2.19 1.12
N CYS A 64 -1.85 1.42 0.14
CA CYS A 64 -2.87 0.39 0.27
C CYS A 64 -2.42 -1.01 -0.15
N CYS A 65 -1.22 -1.16 -0.68
CA CYS A 65 -0.70 -2.42 -1.18
C CYS A 65 0.03 -3.21 -0.08
N VAL A 66 -0.02 -4.53 -0.18
CA VAL A 66 0.82 -5.42 0.61
C VAL A 66 2.15 -5.56 -0.11
N HIS A 67 3.25 -5.43 0.64
CA HIS A 67 4.58 -5.62 0.07
C HIS A 67 4.68 -7.05 -0.47
N ASP A 68 5.14 -7.19 -1.70
CA ASP A 68 5.44 -8.49 -2.26
C ASP A 68 6.59 -9.09 -1.44
N GLU A 69 6.27 -9.94 -0.46
CA GLU A 69 7.26 -10.68 0.33
C GLU A 69 7.92 -11.75 -0.58
N ASN A 70 8.73 -11.27 -1.53
CA ASN A 70 9.71 -12.06 -2.27
C ASN A 70 11.11 -11.89 -1.65
N ASP A 71 11.19 -11.64 -0.34
CA ASP A 71 12.40 -11.89 0.44
C ASP A 71 12.26 -13.24 1.14
N GLN A 72 12.59 -14.29 0.39
CA GLN A 72 13.38 -15.44 0.88
C GLN A 72 13.03 -15.98 2.27
N ASN A 73 11.77 -16.30 2.58
CA ASN A 73 11.43 -17.32 3.59
C ASN A 73 9.96 -17.71 3.43
N GLU A 74 9.71 -18.78 2.67
CA GLU A 74 8.44 -19.50 2.68
C GLU A 74 8.21 -20.06 4.09
N PRO A 75 6.99 -19.93 4.66
CA PRO A 75 6.16 -21.13 4.74
C PRO A 75 4.63 -20.90 4.58
N GLU A 76 4.00 -21.92 4.00
CA GLU A 76 2.58 -22.32 4.13
C GLU A 76 1.57 -21.69 3.15
N GLY A 77 1.43 -22.27 1.95
CA GLY A 77 0.12 -22.28 1.27
C GLY A 77 0.11 -22.39 -0.25
N LYS A 78 1.22 -22.19 -0.96
CA LYS A 78 1.24 -22.28 -2.43
C LYS A 78 2.13 -23.42 -2.89
N ALA A 79 1.61 -24.64 -2.80
CA ALA A 79 2.13 -25.76 -3.58
C ALA A 79 2.10 -25.36 -5.06
N LYS A 80 3.26 -25.01 -5.61
CA LYS A 80 3.41 -24.66 -7.03
C LYS A 80 3.33 -25.95 -7.84
N TYR A 81 2.11 -26.35 -8.19
CA TYR A 81 1.89 -27.52 -9.03
C TYR A 81 2.38 -27.20 -10.45
N HIS A 82 3.46 -27.86 -10.87
CA HIS A 82 4.13 -27.58 -12.14
C HIS A 82 3.29 -27.94 -13.38
N ARG A 83 2.12 -28.58 -13.22
CA ARG A 83 1.21 -28.95 -14.30
C ARG A 83 -0.20 -29.27 -13.77
N ALA A 84 -1.23 -28.87 -14.52
CA ALA A 84 -2.58 -29.38 -14.41
C ALA A 84 -3.07 -29.86 -15.79
N VAL A 85 -3.80 -30.98 -15.84
CA VAL A 85 -4.44 -31.48 -17.07
C VAL A 85 -5.93 -31.55 -16.81
N LEU A 86 -6.71 -30.89 -17.67
CA LEU A 86 -8.16 -30.98 -17.65
C LEU A 86 -8.62 -32.21 -18.44
N GLN A 87 -9.24 -33.17 -17.76
CA GLN A 87 -9.90 -34.30 -18.42
C GLN A 87 -11.41 -34.02 -18.51
N VAL A 88 -11.98 -34.25 -19.69
CA VAL A 88 -13.44 -34.26 -19.88
C VAL A 88 -13.89 -35.72 -19.75
N CYS A 89 -14.76 -36.02 -18.79
CA CYS A 89 -15.37 -37.33 -18.68
C CYS A 89 -16.59 -37.40 -19.63
N SER A 90 -16.71 -38.50 -20.37
CA SER A 90 -17.90 -38.86 -21.14
C SER A 90 -18.83 -39.75 -20.32
#